data_AF-A0A9N9NF01-F1
#
_entry.id   AF-A0A9N9NF01-F1
#
_cell.length_a   1.000
_cell.length_b   1.000
_cell.length_c   1.000
_cell.angle_alpha   90.00
_cell.angle_beta   90.00
_cell.angle_gamma   90.00
#
_symmetry.space_group_name_H-M   'P 1'
#
loop_
_entity.id
_entity.type
_entity.pdbx_description
1 polymer ?
#
loop_
_entity_poly.entity_id
_entity_poly.type
_entity_poly.pdbx_seq_one_letter_code
_entity_poly.pdbx_strand_id
1 'polypeptide(L)'
;MWEDAHVRLLVDERKNRNDEFHLIRKKKAPFWNSVAEKINNKFNTTYTGKQCTEKFSQLVREFNLMVLYRSEDGGKSTHYGQIYFDEFRTHFWLRSSDQYNYEHNLNKSKHYLKQQLIPPTTLSLQHHAVLSQYTITSSSQQQGMPSSQHTNVSHSQ
;
A
#
# COMPACT_ATOMS: atom_id res chain seq x y z
N MET A 1 19.27 -15.36 -11.70
CA MET A 1 17.92 -15.47 -12.32
C MET A 1 16.99 -16.13 -11.30
N TRP A 2 15.68 -15.86 -11.31
CA TRP A 2 14.71 -16.54 -10.43
C TRP A 2 14.06 -17.69 -11.21
N GLU A 3 14.08 -18.89 -10.63
CA GLU A 3 13.38 -20.06 -11.18
C GLU A 3 12.02 -20.23 -10.48
N ASP A 4 11.10 -20.93 -11.14
CA ASP A 4 9.72 -21.07 -10.66
C ASP A 4 9.66 -21.77 -9.29
N ALA A 5 10.55 -22.74 -9.03
CA ALA A 5 10.67 -23.38 -7.72
C ALA A 5 11.13 -22.42 -6.61
N HIS A 6 12.00 -21.46 -6.93
CA HIS A 6 12.47 -20.46 -5.96
C HIS A 6 11.34 -19.48 -5.64
N VAL A 7 10.60 -19.06 -6.67
CA VAL A 7 9.45 -18.16 -6.53
C VAL A 7 8.32 -18.85 -5.75
N ARG A 8 8.08 -20.15 -5.98
CA ARG A 8 7.09 -20.94 -5.24
C ARG A 8 7.41 -20.93 -3.74
N LEU A 9 8.65 -21.23 -3.38
CA LEU A 9 9.07 -21.20 -1.98
C LEU A 9 8.98 -19.80 -1.35
N LEU A 10 9.30 -18.74 -2.10
CA LEU A 10 9.12 -17.36 -1.65
C LEU A 10 7.64 -17.05 -1.32
N VAL A 11 6.72 -17.47 -2.19
CA VAL A 11 5.27 -17.29 -1.99
C VAL A 11 4.78 -18.11 -0.80
N ASP A 12 5.20 -19.37 -0.69
CA ASP A 12 4.83 -20.25 0.43
C ASP A 12 5.29 -19.70 1.77
N GLU A 13 6.55 -19.28 1.88
CA GLU A 13 7.07 -18.67 3.10
C GLU A 13 6.30 -17.39 3.47
N ARG A 14 5.99 -16.55 2.48
CA ARG A 14 5.23 -15.33 2.73
C ARG A 14 3.79 -15.62 3.14
N LYS A 15 3.16 -16.65 2.59
CA LYS A 15 1.79 -17.07 2.91
C LYS A 15 1.70 -17.72 4.29
N ASN A 16 2.55 -18.71 4.55
CA ASN A 16 2.54 -19.47 5.81
C ASN A 16 2.92 -18.63 7.02
N ARG A 17 3.70 -17.56 6.80
CA ARG A 17 4.14 -16.63 7.86
C ARG A 17 3.54 -15.24 7.69
N ASN A 18 2.35 -15.13 7.10
CA ASN A 18 1.72 -13.83 6.87
C ASN A 18 1.39 -13.09 8.16
N ASP A 19 0.91 -13.82 9.18
CA ASP A 19 0.60 -13.23 10.48
C ASP A 19 1.86 -12.72 11.18
N GLU A 20 2.94 -13.54 11.21
CA GLU A 20 4.26 -13.12 11.68
C GLU A 20 4.72 -11.86 10.94
N PHE A 21 4.62 -11.87 9.61
CA PHE A 21 4.99 -10.73 8.79
C PHE A 21 4.27 -9.47 9.26
N HIS A 22 2.96 -9.50 9.43
CA HIS A 22 2.18 -8.32 9.83
C HIS A 22 2.38 -7.92 11.30
N LEU A 23 2.75 -8.84 12.19
CA LEU A 23 3.08 -8.55 13.59
C LEU A 23 4.39 -7.76 13.75
N ILE A 24 5.32 -7.85 12.80
CA ILE A 24 6.58 -7.10 12.84
C ILE A 24 6.31 -5.59 12.72
N ARG A 25 6.33 -4.86 13.83
CA ARG A 25 6.13 -3.39 13.84
C ARG A 25 7.31 -2.60 13.28
N LYS A 26 8.51 -3.17 13.35
CA LYS A 26 9.78 -2.52 12.93
C LYS A 26 10.18 -2.97 11.51
N LYS A 27 11.47 -2.85 11.19
CA LYS A 27 12.05 -3.22 9.89
C LYS A 27 11.73 -4.68 9.55
N LYS A 28 11.12 -4.93 8.38
CA LYS A 28 10.83 -6.27 7.85
C LYS A 28 12.07 -7.00 7.31
N ALA A 29 13.24 -6.35 7.31
CA ALA A 29 14.47 -6.92 6.75
C ALA A 29 14.86 -8.28 7.36
N PRO A 30 14.75 -8.52 8.68
CA PRO A 30 15.05 -9.83 9.26
C PRO A 30 14.13 -10.95 8.74
N PHE A 31 12.84 -10.66 8.53
CA PHE A 31 11.91 -11.61 7.93
C PHE A 31 12.39 -12.01 6.54
N TRP A 32 12.66 -11.02 5.68
CA TRP A 32 13.08 -11.31 4.31
C TRP A 32 14.45 -11.99 4.22
N ASN A 33 15.37 -11.67 5.13
CA ASN A 33 16.64 -12.38 5.25
C ASN A 33 16.41 -13.86 5.60
N SER A 34 15.51 -14.17 6.55
CA SER A 34 15.18 -15.56 6.89
C SER A 34 14.57 -16.33 5.71
N VAL A 35 13.76 -15.67 4.88
CA VAL A 35 13.19 -16.27 3.67
C VAL A 35 14.29 -16.52 2.62
N ALA A 36 15.18 -15.54 2.44
CA ALA A 36 16.32 -15.68 1.53
C ALA A 36 17.23 -16.84 1.94
N GLU A 37 17.56 -16.96 3.24
CA GLU A 37 18.35 -18.06 3.79
C GLU A 37 17.70 -19.42 3.51
N LYS A 38 16.37 -19.56 3.70
CA LYS A 38 15.66 -20.81 3.38
C LYS A 38 15.74 -21.17 1.89
N ILE A 39 15.57 -20.19 1.00
CA ILE A 39 15.67 -20.42 -0.45
C ILE A 39 17.11 -20.80 -0.80
N ASN A 40 18.09 -20.07 -0.30
CA ASN A 40 19.51 -20.31 -0.53
C ASN A 40 19.95 -21.68 -0.06
N ASN A 41 19.54 -22.10 1.14
CA ASN A 41 19.87 -23.41 1.69
C ASN A 41 19.23 -24.54 0.88
N LYS A 42 18.02 -24.34 0.35
CA LYS A 42 17.32 -25.39 -0.42
C LYS A 42 17.85 -25.53 -1.85
N PHE A 43 18.19 -24.43 -2.50
CA PHE A 43 18.50 -24.39 -3.93
C PHE A 43 19.95 -24.02 -4.25
N ASN A 44 20.81 -23.91 -3.24
CA ASN A 44 22.20 -23.49 -3.37
C ASN A 44 22.36 -22.14 -4.10
N THR A 45 21.53 -21.16 -3.73
CA THR A 45 21.52 -19.80 -4.29
C THR A 45 22.12 -18.77 -3.33
N THR A 46 22.23 -17.51 -3.76
CA THR A 46 22.82 -16.40 -3.00
C THR A 46 21.92 -15.16 -2.94
N TYR A 47 20.59 -15.37 -2.88
CA TYR A 47 19.64 -14.27 -2.77
C TYR A 47 19.78 -13.52 -1.44
N THR A 48 19.48 -12.23 -1.47
CA THR A 48 19.38 -11.36 -0.30
C THR A 48 17.92 -11.14 0.08
N GLY A 49 17.67 -10.74 1.33
CA GLY A 49 16.32 -10.35 1.75
C GLY A 49 15.76 -9.17 0.94
N LYS A 50 16.62 -8.25 0.49
CA LYS A 50 16.22 -7.17 -0.42
C LYS A 50 15.68 -7.72 -1.74
N GLN A 51 16.38 -8.66 -2.37
CA GLN A 51 15.93 -9.30 -3.60
C GLN A 51 14.62 -10.08 -3.39
N CYS A 52 14.43 -10.73 -2.25
CA CYS A 52 13.17 -11.39 -1.92
C CYS A 52 12.01 -10.39 -1.78
N THR A 53 12.27 -9.25 -1.14
CA THR A 53 11.28 -8.16 -0.98
C THR A 53 10.87 -7.59 -2.33
N GLU A 54 11.85 -7.27 -3.18
CA GLU A 54 11.63 -6.74 -4.52
C GLU A 54 10.88 -7.74 -5.39
N LYS A 55 11.29 -9.02 -5.35
CA LYS A 55 10.63 -10.08 -6.12
C LYS A 55 9.18 -10.28 -5.68
N PHE A 56 8.91 -10.32 -4.38
CA PHE A 56 7.54 -10.47 -3.89
C PHE A 56 6.66 -9.26 -4.28
N SER A 57 7.20 -8.05 -4.19
CA SER A 57 6.50 -6.83 -4.62
C SER A 57 6.19 -6.85 -6.11
N GLN A 58 7.10 -7.37 -6.93
CA GLN A 58 6.87 -7.60 -8.36
C GLN A 58 5.72 -8.59 -8.59
N LEU A 59 5.64 -9.70 -7.84
CA LEU A 59 4.54 -10.67 -7.98
C LEU A 59 3.17 -10.05 -7.69
N VAL A 60 3.06 -9.22 -6.64
CA VAL A 60 1.83 -8.48 -6.34
C VAL A 60 1.45 -7.55 -7.49
N ARG A 61 2.44 -6.85 -8.08
CA ARG A 61 2.22 -6.00 -9.26
C ARG A 61 1.77 -6.81 -10.48
N GLU A 62 2.37 -7.96 -10.73
CA GLU A 62 2.04 -8.85 -11.85
C GLU A 62 0.62 -9.43 -11.70
N PHE A 63 0.22 -9.77 -10.48
CA PHE A 63 -1.18 -10.09 -10.18
C PHE A 63 -2.12 -8.93 -10.53
N ASN A 64 -1.81 -7.71 -10.10
CA ASN A 64 -2.64 -6.54 -10.41
C ASN A 64 -2.72 -6.26 -11.93
N LEU A 65 -1.61 -6.43 -12.65
CA LEU A 65 -1.60 -6.33 -14.11
C LEU A 65 -2.49 -7.41 -14.76
N MET A 66 -2.51 -8.62 -14.21
CA MET A 66 -3.38 -9.70 -14.68
C MET A 66 -4.86 -9.42 -14.38
N VAL A 67 -5.18 -8.81 -13.23
CA VAL A 67 -6.54 -8.36 -12.91
C VAL A 67 -7.04 -7.35 -13.95
N LEU A 68 -6.21 -6.37 -14.30
CA LEU A 68 -6.53 -5.39 -15.35
C LEU A 68 -6.66 -6.06 -16.72
N TYR A 69 -5.77 -7.01 -17.05
CA TYR A 69 -5.79 -7.73 -18.32
C TYR A 69 -7.11 -8.49 -18.49
N ARG A 70 -7.54 -9.22 -17.46
CA ARG A 70 -8.82 -9.94 -17.44
C ARG A 70 -10.05 -9.02 -17.41
N SER A 71 -9.88 -7.75 -17.08
CA SER A 71 -10.95 -6.73 -17.10
C SER A 71 -10.98 -5.92 -18.40
N GLU A 72 -10.12 -6.25 -19.38
CA GLU A 72 -9.93 -5.49 -20.63
C GLU A 72 -9.48 -4.02 -20.44
N ASP A 73 -9.03 -3.66 -19.24
CA ASP A 73 -8.63 -2.30 -18.85
C ASP A 73 -7.13 -2.03 -19.09
N GLY A 74 -6.54 -2.56 -20.17
CA GLY A 74 -5.15 -2.26 -20.56
C GLY A 74 -4.05 -2.91 -19.70
N GLY A 75 -4.36 -4.03 -19.02
CA GLY A 75 -3.38 -4.79 -18.24
C GLY A 75 -2.39 -5.64 -19.06
N LYS A 76 -1.62 -6.50 -18.38
CA LYS A 76 -0.66 -7.42 -19.01
C LYS A 76 -0.79 -8.84 -18.46
N SER A 77 -0.81 -9.81 -19.37
CA SER A 77 -0.70 -11.24 -19.05
C SER A 77 0.76 -11.63 -18.92
N THR A 78 1.26 -11.70 -17.67
CA THR A 78 2.65 -12.08 -17.38
C THR A 78 2.73 -13.55 -16.95
N HIS A 79 3.88 -14.20 -17.13
CA HIS A 79 4.10 -15.61 -16.72
C HIS A 79 3.66 -15.87 -15.27
N TYR A 80 4.24 -15.11 -14.33
CA TYR A 80 3.90 -15.24 -12.91
C TYR A 80 2.50 -14.73 -12.57
N GLY A 81 2.03 -13.70 -13.28
CA GLY A 81 0.65 -13.23 -13.15
C GLY A 81 -0.38 -14.28 -13.55
N GLN A 82 -0.04 -15.21 -14.46
CA GLN A 82 -0.86 -16.37 -14.81
C GLN A 82 -0.73 -17.48 -13.76
N ILE A 83 0.51 -17.90 -13.44
CA ILE A 83 0.78 -19.03 -12.55
C ILE A 83 0.19 -18.81 -11.16
N TYR A 84 0.39 -17.62 -10.59
CA TYR A 84 0.00 -17.33 -9.21
C TYR A 84 -1.34 -16.61 -9.11
N PHE A 85 -2.09 -16.45 -10.22
CA PHE A 85 -3.30 -15.62 -10.24
C PHE A 85 -4.32 -16.04 -9.19
N ASP A 86 -4.72 -17.31 -9.20
CA ASP A 86 -5.81 -17.82 -8.36
C ASP A 86 -5.42 -17.81 -6.88
N GLU A 87 -4.14 -18.07 -6.59
CA GLU A 87 -3.63 -17.97 -5.23
C GLU A 87 -3.57 -16.52 -4.76
N PHE A 88 -3.13 -15.59 -5.61
CA PHE A 88 -3.10 -14.17 -5.24
C PHE A 88 -4.51 -13.57 -5.19
N ARG A 89 -5.50 -14.18 -5.85
CA ARG A 89 -6.90 -13.74 -5.74
C ARG A 89 -7.45 -13.87 -4.32
N THR A 90 -6.87 -14.71 -3.47
CA THR A 90 -7.26 -14.82 -2.06
C THR A 90 -6.70 -13.71 -1.18
N HIS A 91 -5.89 -12.79 -1.73
CA HIS A 91 -5.26 -11.69 -1.01
C HIS A 91 -4.47 -12.10 0.25
N PHE A 92 -3.89 -13.32 0.25
CA PHE A 92 -3.26 -13.89 1.44
C PHE A 92 -2.11 -13.03 2.03
N TRP A 93 -1.51 -12.13 1.23
CA TRP A 93 -0.42 -11.26 1.68
C TRP A 93 -0.91 -10.01 2.40
N LEU A 94 -2.21 -9.70 2.32
CA LEU A 94 -2.81 -8.61 3.08
C LEU A 94 -2.98 -9.01 4.53
N ARG A 95 -3.09 -8.01 5.39
CA ARG A 95 -3.58 -8.19 6.75
C ARG A 95 -5.09 -8.39 6.65
N SER A 96 -5.68 -9.27 7.45
CA SER A 96 -7.12 -9.57 7.36
C SER A 96 -8.02 -8.34 7.49
N SER A 97 -7.58 -7.30 8.21
CA SER A 97 -8.30 -6.02 8.33
C SER A 97 -8.26 -5.14 7.07
N ASP A 98 -7.32 -5.37 6.17
CA ASP A 98 -6.97 -4.44 5.09
C ASP A 98 -7.52 -4.89 3.72
N GLN A 99 -8.14 -6.08 3.66
CA GLN A 99 -8.63 -6.67 2.43
C GLN A 99 -9.68 -5.78 1.72
N TYR A 100 -10.68 -5.29 2.46
CA TYR A 100 -11.72 -4.40 1.91
C TYR A 100 -11.13 -3.10 1.36
N ASN A 101 -10.21 -2.48 2.13
CA ASN A 101 -9.57 -1.24 1.72
C ASN A 101 -8.73 -1.43 0.45
N TYR A 102 -8.07 -2.57 0.30
CA TYR A 102 -7.30 -2.89 -0.89
C TYR A 102 -8.18 -3.01 -2.13
N GLU A 103 -9.27 -3.78 -2.06
CA GLU A 103 -10.21 -3.96 -3.18
C GLU A 103 -10.83 -2.61 -3.61
N HIS A 104 -11.21 -1.77 -2.64
CA HIS A 104 -11.72 -0.43 -2.91
C HIS A 104 -10.70 0.47 -3.63
N ASN A 105 -9.45 0.49 -3.16
CA ASN A 105 -8.39 1.28 -3.77
C ASN A 105 -8.01 0.77 -5.16
N LEU A 106 -7.99 -0.55 -5.37
CA LEU A 106 -7.74 -1.15 -6.67
C LEU A 106 -8.82 -0.73 -7.69
N ASN A 107 -10.09 -0.77 -7.29
CA ASN A 107 -11.21 -0.32 -8.13
C ASN A 107 -11.12 1.19 -8.44
N LYS A 108 -10.74 2.03 -7.46
CA LYS A 108 -10.46 3.45 -7.72
C LYS A 108 -9.34 3.63 -8.75
N SER A 109 -8.24 2.90 -8.65
CA SER A 109 -7.15 2.97 -9.62
C SER A 109 -7.60 2.59 -11.04
N LYS A 110 -8.49 1.59 -11.19
CA LYS A 110 -9.13 1.28 -12.49
C LYS A 110 -9.87 2.48 -13.07
N HIS A 111 -10.66 3.18 -12.25
CA HIS A 111 -11.40 4.37 -12.67
C HIS A 111 -10.48 5.53 -13.09
N TYR A 112 -9.36 5.74 -12.41
CA TYR A 112 -8.40 6.79 -12.78
C TYR A 112 -7.68 6.47 -14.10
N LEU A 113 -7.27 5.21 -14.32
CA LEU A 113 -6.60 4.81 -15.56
C LEU A 113 -7.55 4.90 -16.76
N LYS A 114 -8.82 4.53 -16.57
CA LYS A 114 -9.88 4.66 -17.58
C LYS A 114 -10.13 6.12 -17.99
N GLN A 115 -10.02 7.08 -17.05
CA GLN A 115 -10.20 8.51 -17.33
C GLN A 115 -9.00 9.14 -18.07
N GLN A 116 -7.78 8.64 -17.86
CA GLN A 116 -6.58 9.15 -18.55
C GLN A 116 -6.43 8.67 -20.00
N LEU A 117 -7.23 7.68 -20.44
CA LEU A 117 -7.28 7.20 -21.83
C LEU A 117 -8.37 7.91 -22.68
N ILE A 118 -9.10 8.88 -22.11
CA ILE A 118 -10.06 9.71 -22.83
C ILE A 118 -9.35 11.03 -23.16
N PRO A 119 -9.15 11.42 -24.44
CA PRO A 119 -8.57 12.72 -24.76
C PRO A 119 -9.46 13.84 -24.20
N PRO A 120 -8.87 14.93 -23.66
CA PRO A 120 -9.62 16.01 -23.04
C PRO A 120 -10.24 16.89 -24.12
N THR A 121 -11.34 16.43 -24.71
CA THR A 121 -12.17 17.28 -25.57
C THR A 121 -13.64 17.01 -25.35
N THR A 122 -14.08 17.07 -24.09
CA THR A 122 -15.44 17.51 -23.67
C THR A 122 -15.55 17.39 -22.16
N LEU A 123 -14.92 18.31 -21.42
CA LEU A 123 -15.46 18.73 -20.12
C LEU A 123 -14.96 20.15 -19.83
N SER A 124 -15.63 21.09 -20.49
CA SER A 124 -15.63 22.50 -20.16
C SER A 124 -16.01 22.68 -18.68
N LEU A 125 -15.16 23.38 -17.94
CA LEU A 125 -15.44 24.12 -16.70
C LEU A 125 -16.06 23.34 -15.53
N GLN A 126 -15.20 22.84 -14.64
CA GLN A 126 -15.14 23.19 -13.20
C GLN A 126 -14.32 22.15 -12.44
N HIS A 127 -13.11 22.51 -12.00
CA HIS A 127 -12.59 22.17 -10.67
C HIS A 127 -11.23 22.87 -10.49
N HIS A 128 -11.28 24.17 -10.22
CA HIS A 128 -10.22 24.79 -9.44
C HIS A 128 -10.33 24.26 -8.00
N ALA A 129 -9.17 23.92 -7.43
CA ALA A 129 -8.92 23.47 -6.07
C ALA A 129 -9.27 22.01 -5.77
N VAL A 130 -8.24 21.15 -5.63
CA VAL A 130 -7.87 20.50 -4.36
C VAL A 130 -6.45 19.95 -4.51
N LEU A 131 -5.41 20.78 -4.32
CA LEU A 131 -4.07 20.32 -3.96
C LEU A 131 -3.37 21.43 -3.15
N SER A 132 -3.78 21.64 -1.91
CA SER A 132 -3.02 22.49 -0.98
C SER A 132 -3.30 22.18 0.49
N GLN A 133 -3.41 20.93 0.91
CA GLN A 133 -3.57 20.66 2.34
C GLN A 133 -2.83 19.42 2.81
N TYR A 134 -1.48 19.47 2.77
CA TYR A 134 -0.64 18.77 3.76
C TYR A 134 0.68 19.53 3.98
N THR A 135 0.62 20.59 4.79
CA THR A 135 1.70 20.97 5.70
C THR A 135 1.08 21.30 7.06
N ILE A 136 1.43 20.49 8.05
CA ILE A 136 1.08 20.65 9.47
C ILE A 136 2.07 21.65 10.07
N THR A 137 1.63 22.66 10.84
CA THR A 137 2.27 23.08 12.11
C THR A 137 1.33 23.95 12.96
N SER A 138 0.96 23.40 14.11
CA SER A 138 0.67 23.93 15.46
C SER A 138 0.41 25.43 15.76
N SER A 139 -0.43 25.62 16.80
CA SER A 139 -0.73 26.83 17.63
C SER A 139 -1.81 27.75 17.05
N SER A 140 -2.98 28.05 17.66
CA SER A 140 -3.35 28.21 19.07
C SER A 140 -4.87 28.03 19.23
N GLN A 141 -5.30 27.39 20.33
CA GLN A 141 -6.70 27.32 20.76
C GLN A 141 -7.18 28.67 21.35
N GLN A 142 -8.41 29.04 20.97
CA GLN A 142 -9.51 29.57 21.80
C GLN A 142 -9.31 30.92 22.52
N GLN A 143 -9.99 31.98 22.07
CA GLN A 143 -11.38 32.37 22.42
C GLN A 143 -11.54 32.92 23.85
N GLY A 144 -12.12 34.12 23.96
CA GLY A 144 -12.70 34.61 25.22
C GLY A 144 -12.96 36.12 25.25
N MET A 145 -14.20 36.48 24.94
CA MET A 145 -15.01 37.68 25.29
C MET A 145 -14.39 38.84 26.13
N PRO A 146 -14.85 40.09 25.91
CA PRO A 146 -14.48 41.23 26.74
C PRO A 146 -15.21 41.19 28.10
N SER A 147 -14.52 41.53 29.19
CA SER A 147 -15.16 41.88 30.45
C SER A 147 -14.42 43.01 31.16
N SER A 148 -15.24 44.00 31.54
CA SER A 148 -15.12 44.90 32.69
C SER A 148 -14.02 45.98 32.67
N GLN A 149 -14.49 47.23 32.60
CA GLN A 149 -13.73 48.38 33.10
C GLN A 149 -13.85 48.44 34.62
N HIS A 150 -12.68 48.58 35.24
CA HIS A 150 -12.41 48.95 36.63
C HIS A 150 -13.07 50.28 37.02
N THR A 151 -13.46 50.40 38.29
CA THR A 151 -12.88 51.43 39.18
C THR A 151 -12.79 50.91 40.62
N ASN A 152 -11.63 51.21 41.21
CA ASN A 152 -11.20 50.92 42.59
C ASN A 152 -12.06 51.65 43.64
N VAL A 153 -11.99 51.20 44.90
CA VAL A 153 -11.41 51.96 46.04
C VAL A 153 -11.63 51.17 47.35
N SER A 154 -10.51 50.80 47.98
CA SER A 154 -10.17 50.84 49.41
C SER A 154 -11.20 50.67 50.54
N HIS A 155 -10.72 49.89 51.52
CA HIS A 155 -10.65 50.14 52.97
C HIS A 155 -11.53 49.32 53.93
N SER A 156 -10.79 48.68 54.83
CA SER A 156 -11.09 48.18 56.17
C SER A 156 -12.07 49.04 56.97
N GLN A 157 -13.14 48.43 57.48
CA GLN A 157 -13.36 48.00 58.88
C GLN A 157 -14.82 47.56 59.03
#